data_AF-A0A3D4PH58-F1
#
_entry.id   AF-A0A3D4PH58-F1
#
_cell.length_a   1.000
_cell.length_b   1.000
_cell.length_c   1.000
_cell.angle_alpha   90.00
_cell.angle_beta   90.00
_cell.angle_gamma   90.00
#
_symmetry.space_group_name_H-M   'P 1'
#
loop_
_entity.id
_entity.type
_entity.pdbx_description
1 polymer ?
#
loop_
_entity_poly.entity_id
_entity_poly.type
_entity_poly.pdbx_seq_one_letter_code
_entity_poly.pdbx_strand_id
1 'polypeptide(L)'
;MPQIALLTALLLIAEGLYGYFGAAADDRSMTALIPLFFGVPIGISGLFALKDSYRMHAMHAAVSFGLLGAFAAWGRTAMTAGKMSQGIEYNQRAAVMVLIMAIICTGFVIMCVRSFIAARKRQRAEKVEE
;
A
#
# COMPACT_ATOMS: atom_id res chain seq x y z
N MET A 1 12.10 -3.75 -9.04
CA MET A 1 11.28 -2.54 -9.32
C MET A 1 11.20 -1.58 -8.12
N PRO A 2 12.33 -1.05 -7.62
CA PRO A 2 12.33 -0.13 -6.47
C PRO A 2 11.54 1.16 -6.74
N GLN A 3 11.51 1.63 -7.99
CA GLN A 3 10.76 2.81 -8.41
C GLN A 3 9.26 2.71 -8.13
N ILE A 4 8.64 1.55 -8.38
CA ILE A 4 7.19 1.36 -8.13
C ILE A 4 6.89 1.39 -6.62
N ALA A 5 7.77 0.80 -5.80
CA ALA A 5 7.63 0.87 -4.34
C ALA A 5 7.74 2.32 -3.84
N LEU A 6 8.70 3.09 -4.37
CA LEU A 6 8.86 4.51 -4.03
C LEU A 6 7.67 5.36 -4.48
N LEU A 7 7.16 5.16 -5.70
CA LEU A 7 5.97 5.84 -6.20
C LEU A 7 4.74 5.52 -5.35
N THR A 8 4.54 4.24 -5.00
CA THR A 8 3.42 3.81 -4.15
C THR A 8 3.52 4.42 -2.76
N ALA A 9 4.72 4.43 -2.18
CA ALA A 9 4.98 5.06 -0.89
C ALA A 9 4.67 6.56 -0.92
N LEU A 10 5.10 7.27 -1.97
CA LEU A 10 4.79 8.69 -2.16
C LEU A 10 3.29 8.94 -2.26
N LEU A 11 2.56 8.12 -3.02
CA LEU A 11 1.10 8.22 -3.13
C LEU A 11 0.42 8.02 -1.78
N LEU A 12 0.79 6.98 -1.03
CA LEU A 12 0.24 6.69 0.30
C LEU A 12 0.56 7.78 1.33
N ILE A 13 1.78 8.34 1.29
CA ILE A 13 2.19 9.44 2.16
C ILE A 13 1.39 10.70 1.82
N ALA A 14 1.29 11.06 0.54
CA ALA A 14 0.53 12.21 0.08
C ALA A 14 -0.96 12.08 0.44
N GLU A 15 -1.53 10.89 0.24
CA GLU A 15 -2.91 10.58 0.60
C GLU A 15 -3.15 10.74 2.11
N GLY A 16 -2.26 10.19 2.97
CA GLY A 16 -2.39 10.32 4.42
C GLY A 16 -2.29 11.77 4.90
N LEU A 17 -1.36 12.55 4.33
CA LEU A 17 -1.21 13.97 4.63
C LEU A 17 -2.43 14.78 4.16
N TYR A 18 -2.92 14.52 2.95
CA TYR A 18 -4.13 15.15 2.41
C TYR A 18 -5.37 14.78 3.25
N GLY A 19 -5.47 13.51 3.64
CA GLY A 19 -6.50 12.99 4.53
C GLY A 19 -6.52 13.71 5.87
N TYR A 20 -5.38 14.05 6.46
CA TYR A 20 -5.34 14.74 7.75
C TYR A 20 -5.46 16.27 7.62
N PHE A 21 -4.64 16.90 6.78
CA PHE A 21 -4.56 18.36 6.67
C PHE A 21 -5.66 18.97 5.80
N GLY A 22 -6.24 18.21 4.87
CA GLY A 22 -7.38 18.65 4.07
C GLY A 22 -8.72 18.61 4.82
N ALA A 23 -8.74 18.22 6.09
CA ALA A 23 -9.93 18.27 6.94
C ALA A 23 -10.04 19.64 7.62
N ALA A 24 -11.28 20.11 7.82
CA ALA A 24 -11.54 21.15 8.82
C ALA A 24 -11.01 20.68 10.19
N ALA A 25 -10.57 21.63 11.04
CA ALA A 25 -9.94 21.31 12.31
C ALA A 25 -10.80 20.40 13.21
N ASP A 26 -12.12 20.56 13.13
CA ASP A 26 -13.11 19.82 13.92
C ASP A 26 -13.37 18.39 13.40
N ASP A 27 -13.00 18.10 12.15
CA ASP A 27 -13.21 16.81 11.46
C ASP A 27 -11.91 16.01 11.25
N ARG A 28 -10.81 16.43 11.91
CA ARG A 28 -9.53 15.73 11.79
C ARG A 28 -9.60 14.36 12.45
N SER A 29 -9.64 13.33 11.61
CA SER A 29 -9.50 11.95 12.08
C SER A 29 -8.05 11.52 12.03
N MET A 30 -7.49 11.12 13.19
CA MET A 30 -6.18 10.45 13.25
C MET A 30 -6.15 9.18 12.38
N THR A 31 -7.31 8.57 12.13
CA THR A 31 -7.42 7.37 11.30
C THR A 31 -7.20 7.64 9.80
N ALA A 32 -7.27 8.91 9.36
CA ALA A 32 -6.90 9.29 8.00
C ALA A 32 -5.37 9.21 7.75
N LEU A 33 -4.55 9.07 8.80
CA LEU A 33 -3.10 8.89 8.71
C LEU A 33 -2.68 7.42 8.58
N ILE A 34 -3.61 6.47 8.57
CA ILE A 34 -3.29 5.05 8.35
C ILE A 34 -2.49 4.82 7.05
N PRO A 35 -2.83 5.45 5.90
CA PRO A 35 -2.05 5.32 4.67
C PRO A 35 -0.58 5.75 4.84
N LEU A 36 -0.33 6.83 5.62
CA LEU A 36 1.01 7.30 5.94
C LEU A 36 1.82 6.22 6.68
N PHE A 37 1.20 5.54 7.65
CA PHE A 37 1.85 4.52 8.46
C PHE A 37 2.31 3.31 7.64
N PHE A 38 1.60 2.97 6.56
CA PHE A 38 2.02 1.92 5.63
C PHE A 38 2.96 2.45 4.53
N GLY A 39 2.77 3.69 4.09
CA GLY A 39 3.61 4.33 3.06
C GLY A 39 5.06 4.50 3.51
N VAL A 40 5.30 4.88 4.76
CA VAL A 40 6.67 5.11 5.27
C VAL A 40 7.54 3.85 5.25
N PRO A 41 7.13 2.69 5.82
CA PRO A 41 7.90 1.45 5.73
C PRO A 41 8.13 0.97 4.29
N ILE A 42 7.13 1.12 3.40
CA ILE A 42 7.26 0.77 1.98
C ILE A 42 8.30 1.68 1.31
N GLY A 43 8.30 2.98 1.61
CA GLY A 43 9.25 3.95 1.07
C GLY A 43 10.68 3.68 1.54
N ILE A 44 10.87 3.43 2.84
CA ILE A 44 12.16 3.05 3.42
C ILE A 44 12.68 1.76 2.75
N SER A 45 11.82 0.75 2.63
CA SER A 45 12.16 -0.50 1.93
C SER A 45 12.51 -0.26 0.46
N GLY A 46 11.80 0.66 -0.21
CA GLY A 46 12.11 1.08 -1.58
C GLY A 46 13.48 1.75 -1.73
N LEU A 47 13.87 2.59 -0.77
CA LEU A 47 15.19 3.23 -0.73
C LEU A 47 16.31 2.20 -0.51
N PHE A 48 16.14 1.28 0.43
CA PHE A 48 17.11 0.19 0.64
C PHE A 48 17.20 -0.75 -0.58
N ALA A 49 16.11 -0.89 -1.34
CA ALA A 49 16.08 -1.68 -2.56
C ALA A 49 16.85 -1.05 -3.74
N LEU A 50 17.32 0.20 -3.62
CA LEU A 50 18.24 0.81 -4.59
C LEU A 50 19.66 0.24 -4.48
N LYS A 51 20.03 -0.33 -3.33
CA LYS A 51 21.33 -0.96 -3.11
C LYS A 51 21.24 -2.45 -3.44
N ASP A 52 22.05 -2.92 -4.41
CA ASP A 52 21.98 -4.32 -4.87
C ASP A 52 22.21 -5.35 -3.75
N SER A 53 23.01 -5.03 -2.74
CA SER A 53 23.27 -5.90 -1.59
C SER A 53 22.01 -6.21 -0.75
N TYR A 54 21.04 -5.31 -0.71
CA TYR A 54 19.81 -5.46 0.08
C TYR A 54 18.54 -5.59 -0.78
N ARG A 55 18.69 -5.52 -2.11
CA ARG A 55 17.58 -5.44 -3.05
C ARG A 55 16.53 -6.52 -2.88
N MET A 56 16.95 -7.77 -2.65
CA MET A 56 16.03 -8.90 -2.47
C MET A 56 15.24 -8.82 -1.15
N HIS A 57 15.90 -8.55 -0.03
CA HIS A 57 15.27 -8.48 1.29
C HIS A 57 14.35 -7.27 1.40
N ALA A 58 14.83 -6.12 0.94
CA ALA A 58 14.08 -4.88 0.96
C ALA A 58 12.82 -4.98 0.07
N MET A 59 12.90 -5.67 -1.06
CA MET A 59 11.71 -5.91 -1.90
C MET A 59 10.68 -6.83 -1.28
N HIS A 60 11.11 -7.92 -0.60
CA HIS A 60 10.16 -8.78 0.10
C HIS A 60 9.50 -8.01 1.24
N ALA A 61 10.26 -7.23 2.01
CA ALA A 61 9.70 -6.37 3.06
C ALA A 61 8.66 -5.39 2.49
N ALA A 62 8.99 -4.68 1.39
CA ALA A 62 8.06 -3.75 0.75
C ALA A 62 6.75 -4.43 0.33
N VAL A 63 6.83 -5.62 -0.28
CA VAL A 63 5.64 -6.40 -0.67
C VAL A 63 4.84 -6.87 0.54
N SER A 64 5.51 -7.35 1.60
CA SER A 64 4.84 -7.76 2.84
C SER A 64 4.07 -6.61 3.48
N PHE A 65 4.67 -5.42 3.56
CA PHE A 65 3.97 -4.23 4.06
C PHE A 65 2.82 -3.80 3.15
N GLY A 66 2.99 -3.86 1.83
CA GLY A 66 1.90 -3.59 0.87
C GLY A 66 0.74 -4.57 1.00
N LEU A 67 1.03 -5.86 1.23
CA LEU A 67 0.03 -6.91 1.43
C LEU A 67 -0.72 -6.70 2.75
N LEU A 68 -0.01 -6.43 3.84
CA LEU A 68 -0.60 -6.11 5.13
C LEU A 68 -1.47 -4.84 5.05
N GLY A 69 -1.00 -3.82 4.33
CA GLY A 69 -1.76 -2.61 4.06
C GLY A 69 -3.07 -2.90 3.31
N ALA A 70 -3.03 -3.73 2.27
CA ALA A 70 -4.22 -4.14 1.53
C ALA A 70 -5.23 -4.90 2.42
N PHE A 71 -4.75 -5.87 3.21
CA PHE A 71 -5.61 -6.62 4.14
C PHE A 71 -6.21 -5.72 5.22
N ALA A 72 -5.41 -4.83 5.81
CA ALA A 72 -5.88 -3.87 6.81
C ALA A 72 -6.93 -2.92 6.22
N ALA A 73 -6.71 -2.44 4.98
CA ALA A 73 -7.64 -1.58 4.28
C ALA A 73 -8.98 -2.29 4.01
N TRP A 74 -8.95 -3.50 3.44
CA TRP A 74 -10.14 -4.30 3.16
C TRP A 74 -10.89 -4.75 4.41
N GLY A 75 -10.18 -5.15 5.46
CA GLY A 75 -10.83 -5.44 6.73
C GLY A 75 -11.60 -4.23 7.27
N ARG A 76 -11.00 -3.03 7.18
CA ARG A 76 -11.63 -1.80 7.66
C ARG A 76 -12.77 -1.32 6.77
N THR A 77 -12.65 -1.45 5.45
CA THR A 77 -13.73 -1.17 4.50
C THR A 77 -14.93 -2.10 4.74
N ALA A 78 -14.68 -3.41 4.94
CA ALA A 78 -15.73 -4.37 5.25
C ALA A 78 -16.43 -4.08 6.58
N MET A 79 -15.67 -3.74 7.64
CA MET A 79 -16.25 -3.31 8.92
C MET A 79 -17.11 -2.06 8.76
N THR A 80 -16.67 -1.09 7.94
CA THR A 80 -17.43 0.14 7.70
C THR A 80 -18.72 -0.13 6.93
N ALA A 81 -18.69 -1.04 5.94
CA ALA A 81 -19.88 -1.50 5.24
C ALA A 81 -20.88 -2.21 6.18
N GLY A 82 -20.39 -3.01 7.12
CA GLY A 82 -21.23 -3.62 8.16
C GLY A 82 -21.85 -2.60 9.11
N LYS A 83 -21.11 -1.55 9.50
CA LYS A 83 -21.67 -0.44 10.29
C LYS A 83 -22.74 0.33 9.53
N MET A 84 -22.55 0.54 8.23
CA MET A 84 -23.52 1.19 7.34
C MET A 84 -24.83 0.40 7.26
N SER A 85 -24.79 -0.94 7.18
CA SER A 85 -26.01 -1.76 7.18
C SER A 85 -26.73 -1.79 8.53
N GLN A 86 -26.01 -1.54 9.63
CA GLN A 86 -26.56 -1.45 10.98
C GLN A 86 -27.00 -0.02 11.37
N GLY A 87 -26.87 0.97 10.48
CA GLY A 87 -27.23 2.36 10.76
C GLY A 87 -26.33 3.05 11.80
N ILE A 88 -25.13 2.52 12.05
CA ILE A 88 -24.17 3.09 13.00
C ILE A 88 -23.44 4.25 12.31
N GLU A 89 -23.35 5.40 12.99
CA GLU A 89 -22.56 6.54 12.48
C GLU A 89 -21.10 6.14 12.24
N TYR A 90 -20.58 6.53 11.08
CA TYR A 90 -19.20 6.31 10.70
C TYR A 90 -18.63 7.57 10.04
N ASN A 91 -17.32 7.75 10.18
CA ASN A 91 -16.65 8.87 9.56
C ASN A 91 -16.50 8.59 8.05
N GLN A 92 -17.37 9.17 7.24
CA GLN A 92 -17.41 8.99 5.79
C GLN A 92 -16.08 9.36 5.12
N ARG A 93 -15.41 10.41 5.61
CA ARG A 93 -14.13 10.86 5.08
C ARG A 93 -13.02 9.84 5.34
N ALA A 94 -12.93 9.32 6.55
CA ALA A 94 -11.99 8.26 6.89
C ALA A 94 -12.26 6.98 6.08
N ALA A 95 -13.53 6.64 5.86
CA ALA A 95 -13.91 5.49 5.04
C ALA A 95 -13.42 5.62 3.58
N VAL A 96 -13.58 6.80 2.98
CA VAL A 96 -13.12 7.09 1.62
C VAL A 96 -11.59 7.00 1.52
N MET A 97 -10.85 7.56 2.47
CA MET A 97 -9.37 7.47 2.47
C MET A 97 -8.91 6.01 2.62
N VAL A 98 -9.55 5.23 3.49
CA VAL A 98 -9.21 3.79 3.62
C VAL A 98 -9.52 3.00 2.35
N LEU A 99 -10.59 3.36 1.63
CA LEU A 99 -10.94 2.76 0.35
C LEU A 99 -9.91 3.07 -0.74
N ILE A 100 -9.44 4.32 -0.83
CA ILE A 100 -8.41 4.73 -1.77
C ILE A 100 -7.08 4.00 -1.46
N MET A 101 -6.66 3.99 -0.20
CA MET A 101 -5.51 3.21 0.28
C MET A 101 -5.60 1.74 -0.14
N ALA A 102 -6.78 1.13 -0.01
CA ALA A 102 -6.96 -0.27 -0.40
C ALA A 102 -6.73 -0.50 -1.90
N ILE A 103 -7.21 0.40 -2.75
CA ILE A 103 -7.02 0.32 -4.21
C ILE A 103 -5.54 0.46 -4.54
N ILE A 104 -4.85 1.43 -3.93
CA ILE A 104 -3.41 1.67 -4.14
C ILE A 104 -2.59 0.45 -3.69
N CYS A 105 -2.81 -0.04 -2.46
CA CYS A 105 -2.10 -1.20 -1.93
C CYS A 105 -2.37 -2.47 -2.76
N THR A 106 -3.62 -2.70 -3.18
CA THR A 106 -3.98 -3.85 -4.02
C THR A 106 -3.30 -3.77 -5.38
N GLY A 107 -3.34 -2.59 -6.03
CA GLY A 107 -2.66 -2.37 -7.31
C GLY A 107 -1.15 -2.60 -7.22
N PHE A 108 -0.51 -2.08 -6.15
CA PHE A 108 0.90 -2.30 -5.88
C PHE A 108 1.24 -3.78 -5.71
N VAL A 109 0.47 -4.52 -4.91
CA VAL A 109 0.67 -5.97 -4.70
C VAL A 109 0.53 -6.73 -6.01
N ILE A 110 -0.49 -6.44 -6.82
CA ILE A 110 -0.70 -7.09 -8.13
C ILE A 110 0.51 -6.83 -9.05
N MET A 111 0.99 -5.59 -9.13
CA MET A 111 2.16 -5.25 -9.93
C MET A 111 3.42 -5.99 -9.45
N CYS A 112 3.63 -6.08 -8.13
CA CYS A 112 4.74 -6.81 -7.54
C CYS A 112 4.68 -8.32 -7.85
N VAL A 113 3.52 -8.94 -7.72
CA VAL A 113 3.31 -10.37 -8.06
C VAL A 113 3.57 -10.61 -9.55
N ARG A 114 3.04 -9.74 -10.44
CA ARG A 114 3.31 -9.83 -11.89
C ARG A 114 4.80 -9.70 -12.20
N SER A 115 5.50 -8.79 -11.53
CA SER A 115 6.95 -8.63 -11.65
C SER A 115 7.70 -9.89 -11.28
N PHE A 116 7.30 -10.53 -10.18
CA PHE A 116 7.93 -11.74 -9.68
C PHE A 116 7.74 -12.92 -10.64
N ILE A 117 6.51 -13.10 -11.15
CA ILE A 117 6.20 -14.12 -12.15
C ILE A 117 7.00 -13.89 -13.44
N ALA A 118 7.09 -12.64 -13.90
CA ALA A 118 7.86 -12.30 -15.11
C ALA A 118 9.35 -12.59 -14.93
N ALA A 119 9.93 -12.26 -13.77
CA ALA A 119 11.33 -12.60 -13.44
C ALA A 119 11.56 -14.11 -13.44
N ARG A 120 10.65 -14.89 -12.82
CA ARG A 120 10.72 -16.36 -12.82
C ARG A 120 10.59 -16.96 -14.23
N LYS A 121 9.78 -16.36 -15.10
CA LYS A 121 9.61 -16.82 -16.49
C LYS A 121 10.89 -16.58 -17.30
N ARG A 122 11.55 -15.43 -17.15
CA ARG A 122 12.83 -15.12 -17.81
C ARG A 122 13.94 -16.10 -17.42
N GLN A 123 14.08 -16.37 -16.12
CA GLN A 123 15.05 -17.36 -15.62
C GLN A 123 14.82 -18.77 -16.15
N ARG A 124 13.56 -19.15 -16.42
CA ARG A 124 13.25 -20.45 -17.04
C ARG A 124 13.55 -20.48 -18.53
N ALA A 125 13.37 -19.36 -19.25
CA ALA A 125 13.68 -19.28 -20.68
C ALA A 125 15.20 -19.34 -20.92
N GLU A 126 16.00 -18.63 -20.13
CA GLU A 126 17.47 -18.68 -20.21
C GLU A 126 18.02 -20.10 -19.99
N LYS A 127 17.44 -20.85 -19.05
CA LYS A 127 17.81 -22.26 -18.79
C LYS A 127 17.37 -23.27 -19.88
N VAL A 128 16.53 -22.86 -20.82
CA VAL A 128 16.10 -23.69 -21.95
C VAL A 128 16.91 -23.37 -23.21
N GLU A 129 17.54 -22.19 -23.26
CA GLU A 129 18.44 -21.77 -24.34
C GLU A 129 19.90 -22.18 -24.09
N GLU A 130 20.28 -22.50 -22.85
CA GLU A 130 21.56 -23.12 -22.45
C GLU A 130 21.50 -24.65 -22.51
#